data_AF-A0A0F0CK34-F1
#
_entry.id   AF-A0A0F0CK34-F1
#
_cell.length_a   1.000
_cell.length_b   1.000
_cell.length_c   1.000
_cell.angle_alpha   90.00
_cell.angle_beta   90.00
_cell.angle_gamma   90.00
#
_symmetry.space_group_name_H-M   'P 1'
#
loop_
_entity.id
_entity.type
_entity.pdbx_description
1 polymer ?
#
loop_
_entity_poly.entity_id
_entity_poly.type
_entity_poly.pdbx_seq_one_letter_code
_entity_poly.pdbx_strand_id
1 'polypeptide(L)'
;PNTIFKDIFNLSKGHMLIYQNANVKIKQYWDIDTGKMIAMDEDIIKGRVWEMFDETVKLHMYSDVWLRIFVSCGVYSSTILEWMS
;
A
#
# COMPACT_ATOMS: atom_id res chain seq x y z
N PRO A 1 -11.19 5.79 14.97
CA PRO A 1 -9.81 6.22 14.65
C PRO A 1 -9.44 7.42 15.53
N ASN A 2 -8.69 7.16 16.60
CA ASN A 2 -8.37 8.16 17.62
C ASN A 2 -6.89 8.52 17.55
N THR A 3 -6.57 9.79 17.78
CA THR A 3 -5.19 10.22 17.98
C THR A 3 -4.91 10.36 19.48
N ILE A 4 -3.65 10.67 19.84
CA ILE A 4 -3.26 10.97 21.22
C ILE A 4 -3.79 12.33 21.71
N PHE A 5 -4.37 13.15 20.82
CA PHE A 5 -4.86 14.48 21.15
C PHE A 5 -6.39 14.49 21.26
N LYS A 6 -6.88 15.33 22.16
CA LYS A 6 -8.31 15.59 22.30
C LYS A 6 -8.84 16.30 21.05
N ASP A 7 -10.02 15.89 20.58
CA ASP A 7 -10.74 16.48 19.46
C ASP A 7 -9.97 16.45 18.10
N ILE A 8 -8.94 15.61 17.99
CA ILE A 8 -8.22 15.32 16.74
C ILE A 8 -8.39 13.84 16.40
N PHE A 9 -8.91 13.59 15.20
CA PHE A 9 -9.26 12.25 14.73
C PHE A 9 -8.55 11.93 13.42
N ASN A 10 -8.14 10.68 13.26
CA ASN A 10 -7.65 10.18 11.98
C ASN A 10 -8.83 9.72 11.12
N LEU A 11 -8.72 9.83 9.81
CA LEU A 11 -9.67 9.16 8.92
C LEU A 11 -9.38 7.66 8.89
N SER A 12 -10.42 6.82 8.88
CA SER A 12 -10.25 5.38 8.73
C SER A 12 -9.57 5.03 7.40
N LYS A 13 -8.73 4.00 7.38
CA LYS A 13 -8.08 3.51 6.14
C LYS A 13 -9.14 3.13 5.10
N GLY A 14 -8.86 3.39 3.82
CA GLY A 14 -9.82 3.10 2.73
C GLY A 14 -11.08 3.97 2.74
N HIS A 15 -11.13 5.02 3.56
CA HIS A 15 -12.23 5.98 3.60
C HIS A 15 -11.80 7.35 3.08
N MET A 16 -12.77 8.08 2.52
CA MET A 16 -12.67 9.45 2.05
C MET A 16 -13.60 10.35 2.88
N LEU A 17 -13.11 11.53 3.26
CA LEU A 17 -13.93 12.58 3.86
C LEU A 17 -14.38 13.55 2.76
N ILE A 18 -15.69 13.76 2.69
CA ILE A 18 -16.33 14.67 1.75
C ILE A 18 -16.94 15.81 2.55
N TYR A 19 -16.43 17.02 2.38
CA TYR A 19 -16.99 18.23 2.97
C TYR A 19 -17.67 19.07 1.89
N GLN A 20 -18.98 19.25 2.00
CA GLN A 20 -19.76 20.02 1.04
C GLN A 20 -20.95 20.68 1.74
N ASN A 21 -21.22 21.95 1.47
CA ASN A 21 -22.36 22.70 2.03
C ASN A 21 -22.44 22.62 3.56
N ALA A 22 -21.32 22.83 4.25
CA ALA A 22 -21.20 22.69 5.70
C ALA A 22 -21.54 21.30 6.26
N ASN A 23 -21.59 20.26 5.42
CA ASN A 23 -21.85 18.89 5.81
C ASN A 23 -20.60 18.03 5.59
N VAL A 24 -20.28 17.18 6.58
CA VAL A 24 -19.20 16.20 6.49
C VAL A 24 -19.82 14.82 6.27
N LYS A 25 -19.35 14.10 5.25
CA LYS A 25 -19.68 12.69 5.01
C LYS A 25 -18.39 11.88 4.92
N ILE A 26 -18.41 10.69 5.49
CA ILE A 26 -17.33 9.72 5.36
C ILE A 26 -17.82 8.58 4.48
N LYS A 27 -17.08 8.28 3.41
CA LYS A 27 -17.41 7.22 2.45
C LYS A 27 -16.23 6.26 2.32
N GLN A 28 -16.46 4.97 2.51
CA GLN A 28 -15.49 3.94 2.17
C GLN A 28 -15.36 3.84 0.64
N TYR A 29 -14.13 3.88 0.12
CA TYR A 29 -13.84 3.76 -1.31
C TYR A 29 -13.07 2.48 -1.65
N TRP A 30 -12.48 1.83 -0.66
CA TRP A 30 -11.69 0.60 -0.82
C TRP A 30 -11.74 -0.23 0.46
N ASP A 31 -11.70 -1.55 0.31
CA ASP A 31 -11.44 -2.50 1.38
C ASP A 31 -10.69 -3.72 0.82
N ILE A 32 -10.03 -4.47 1.70
CA ILE A 32 -9.43 -5.76 1.33
C ILE A 32 -10.51 -6.83 1.43
N ASP A 33 -10.90 -7.40 0.30
CA ASP A 33 -11.72 -8.61 0.30
C ASP A 33 -10.84 -9.82 0.64
N THR A 34 -10.88 -10.26 1.90
CA THR A 34 -10.21 -11.48 2.36
C THR A 34 -11.07 -12.72 2.12
N GLY A 35 -11.94 -12.72 1.09
CA GLY A 35 -12.82 -13.80 0.71
C GLY A 35 -12.12 -15.13 0.38
N LYS A 36 -12.81 -15.99 -0.38
CA LYS A 36 -12.38 -17.38 -0.61
C LYS A 36 -10.93 -17.47 -1.10
N MET A 37 -10.10 -18.23 -0.38
CA MET A 37 -8.80 -18.67 -0.87
C MET A 37 -8.99 -19.38 -2.22
N ILE A 38 -8.34 -18.84 -3.25
CA ILE A 38 -8.29 -19.48 -4.56
C ILE A 38 -7.26 -20.60 -4.45
N ALA A 39 -7.69 -21.84 -4.65
CA ALA A 39 -6.75 -22.95 -4.82
C ALA A 39 -6.01 -22.73 -6.15
N MET A 40 -4.74 -22.33 -6.07
CA MET A 40 -3.86 -22.15 -7.20
C MET A 40 -2.60 -22.97 -6.98
N ASP A 41 -1.98 -23.38 -8.08
CA ASP A 41 -0.67 -24.01 -8.05
C ASP A 41 0.39 -23.04 -7.47
N GLU A 42 1.32 -23.57 -6.69
CA GLU A 42 2.33 -22.80 -5.98
C GLU A 42 3.23 -22.01 -6.92
N ASP A 43 3.62 -22.58 -8.06
CA ASP A 43 4.50 -21.91 -9.02
C ASP A 43 3.77 -20.74 -9.71
N ILE A 44 2.47 -20.88 -9.93
CA ILE A 44 1.64 -19.78 -10.45
C ILE A 44 1.56 -18.64 -9.42
N ILE A 45 1.37 -18.95 -8.14
CA ILE A 45 1.33 -17.95 -7.07
C ILE A 45 2.67 -17.22 -6.99
N LYS A 46 3.79 -17.95 -6.96
CA LYS A 46 5.13 -17.36 -6.94
C LYS A 46 5.36 -16.44 -8.12
N GLY A 47 5.01 -16.88 -9.33
CA GLY A 47 5.12 -16.08 -10.54
C GLY A 47 4.37 -14.76 -10.43
N ARG A 48 3.11 -14.80 -9.97
CA ARG A 48 2.28 -13.60 -9.78
C ARG A 48 2.84 -12.66 -8.72
N VAL A 49 3.35 -13.18 -7.61
CA VAL A 49 3.96 -12.36 -6.57
C VAL A 49 5.15 -11.60 -7.12
N TRP A 50 6.03 -12.26 -7.89
CA TRP A 50 7.20 -11.61 -8.49
C TRP A 50 6.83 -10.61 -9.58
N GLU A 51 5.83 -10.90 -10.40
CA GLU A 51 5.29 -9.97 -11.40
C GLU A 51 4.74 -8.69 -10.74
N MET A 52 3.88 -8.85 -9.73
CA MET A 52 3.33 -7.71 -8.98
C MET A 52 4.42 -6.94 -8.24
N PHE A 53 5.42 -7.62 -7.70
CA PHE A 53 6.54 -6.98 -7.00
C PHE A 53 7.38 -6.14 -7.97
N ASP A 54 7.77 -6.70 -9.11
CA ASP A 54 8.52 -6.00 -10.17
C ASP A 54 7.76 -4.77 -10.69
N GLU A 55 6.47 -4.92 -11.01
CA GLU A 55 5.62 -3.81 -11.43
C GLU A 55 5.54 -2.72 -10.34
N THR A 56 5.32 -3.13 -9.09
CA THR A 56 5.22 -2.20 -7.95
C THR A 56 6.50 -1.40 -7.78
N VAL A 57 7.67 -2.04 -7.80
CA VAL A 57 8.96 -1.34 -7.66
C VAL A 57 9.15 -0.36 -8.82
N LYS A 58 8.90 -0.79 -10.07
CA LYS A 58 9.00 0.09 -11.25
C LYS A 58 8.08 1.31 -11.16
N LEU A 59 6.83 1.13 -10.72
CA LEU A 59 5.88 2.24 -10.54
C LEU A 59 6.37 3.26 -9.50
N HIS A 60 7.03 2.80 -8.43
CA HIS A 60 7.58 3.68 -7.39
C HIS A 60 8.94 4.29 -7.75
N MET A 61 9.57 3.85 -8.86
CA MET A 61 10.81 4.42 -9.37
C MET A 61 10.60 5.65 -10.28
N TYR A 62 9.37 5.92 -10.73
CA TYR A 62 9.06 7.13 -11.48
C TYR A 62 9.06 8.36 -10.57
N SER A 63 10.11 9.17 -10.66
CA SER A 63 10.29 10.36 -9.84
C SER A 63 11.11 11.42 -10.57
N ASP A 64 10.69 12.68 -10.47
CA ASP A 64 11.44 13.84 -10.99
C ASP A 64 12.63 14.22 -10.08
N VAL A 65 12.77 13.53 -8.94
CA VAL A 65 13.85 13.73 -7.96
C VAL A 65 14.56 12.43 -7.62
N TRP A 66 15.78 12.55 -7.10
CA TRP A 66 16.58 11.41 -6.65
C TRP A 66 15.84 10.58 -5.59
N LEU A 67 15.79 9.28 -5.82
CA LEU A 67 15.20 8.32 -4.90
C LEU A 67 16.21 7.90 -3.84
N ARG A 68 15.70 7.66 -2.63
CA ARG A 68 16.49 7.13 -1.50
C ARG A 68 15.74 5.98 -0.86
N ILE A 69 16.47 4.94 -0.49
CA ILE A 69 15.94 3.77 0.20
C ILE A 69 16.52 3.67 1.62
N PHE A 70 15.68 3.26 2.57
CA PHE A 70 16.12 2.85 3.90
C PHE A 70 16.49 1.37 3.87
N VAL A 71 17.77 1.06 4.00
CA VAL A 71 18.27 -0.33 4.00
C VAL A 71 18.51 -0.78 5.44
N SER A 72 17.88 -1.90 5.79
CA SER A 72 18.20 -2.69 6.98
C SER A 72 18.87 -4.00 6.56
N CYS A 73 19.43 -4.76 7.51
CA CYS A 73 19.96 -6.10 7.23
C CYS A 73 18.87 -7.17 7.01
N GLY A 74 17.61 -6.76 6.81
CA GLY A 74 16.48 -7.66 6.59
C GLY A 74 16.25 -7.95 5.11
N VAL A 75 15.77 -9.18 4.84
CA VAL A 75 15.46 -9.67 3.49
C VAL A 75 14.55 -8.72 2.70
N TYR A 76 13.56 -8.10 3.35
CA TYR A 76 12.61 -7.21 2.68
C TYR A 76 13.28 -5.97 2.07
N SER A 77 14.12 -5.27 2.84
CA SER A 77 14.79 -4.07 2.32
C SER A 77 15.88 -4.41 1.31
N SER A 78 16.57 -5.55 1.45
CA SER A 78 17.54 -5.99 0.45
C SER A 78 16.89 -6.41 -0.86
N THR A 79 15.73 -7.09 -0.82
CA THR A 79 14.99 -7.47 -2.03
C THR A 79 14.49 -6.24 -2.78
N ILE A 80 13.98 -5.21 -2.09
CA ILE A 80 13.60 -3.96 -2.76
C ILE A 80 14.84 -3.30 -3.40
N LEU A 81 15.97 -3.25 -2.68
CA LEU A 81 17.21 -2.67 -3.21
C LEU A 81 17.67 -3.38 -4.49
N GLU A 82 17.63 -4.72 -4.51
CA GLU A 82 18.02 -5.53 -5.68
C GLU A 82 17.08 -5.31 -6.87
N TRP A 83 15.78 -5.12 -6.66
CA TRP A 83 14.84 -4.84 -7.75
C TRP A 83 14.86 -3.38 -8.24
N MET A 84 15.45 -2.47 -7.45
CA MET A 84 15.66 -1.09 -7.87
C MET A 84 16.87 -0.91 -8.79
N SER A 85 17.77 -1.89 -8.88
CA SER A 85 18.97 -1.83 -9.74
C SER A 85 18.70 -2.28 -11.16
#